data_AF-A0A1Q5SEN4-F1
#
_entry.id   AF-A0A1Q5SEN4-F1
#
_cell.length_a   1.000
_cell.length_b   1.000
_cell.length_c   1.000
_cell.angle_alpha   90.00
_cell.angle_beta   90.00
_cell.angle_gamma   90.00
#
_symmetry.space_group_name_H-M   'P 1'
#
loop_
_entity.id
_entity.type
_entity.pdbx_description
1 polymer ?
#
loop_
_entity_poly.entity_id
_entity_poly.type
_entity_poly.pdbx_seq_one_letter_code
_entity_poly.pdbx_strand_id
1 'polypeptide(L)'
;MKSVLKFLPAAALAVGLFISAAPAIAQQGTPPKSSPAAIAAAKEILALKNASAMYANAVPGMVEKTKGALIQQNLNYQKDLNEVAPIVAQQLAGRQAEIGEGMAQVYASEFTEQELKDLVVFYKSPLGQKLITAEPKAIGLSMAFMNSWAQNFTETVMGAFRAEMRKRGKDI
;
A
#
# COMPACT_ATOMS: atom_id res chain seq x y z
N MET A 1 -9.81 -25.45 -75.63
CA MET A 1 -9.09 -26.75 -75.53
C MET A 1 -8.89 -27.07 -74.04
N LYS A 2 -8.99 -28.35 -73.62
CA LYS A 2 -8.38 -28.98 -72.42
C LYS A 2 -8.41 -28.14 -71.10
N SER A 3 -9.37 -28.25 -70.18
CA SER A 3 -9.86 -29.40 -69.36
C SER A 3 -8.98 -29.81 -68.16
N VAL A 4 -9.46 -29.47 -66.94
CA VAL A 4 -9.21 -30.10 -65.61
C VAL A 4 -10.43 -29.67 -64.75
N LEU A 5 -11.40 -30.48 -64.26
CA LEU A 5 -11.45 -31.75 -63.49
C LEU A 5 -10.67 -31.69 -62.15
N LYS A 6 -11.23 -31.93 -60.93
CA LYS A 6 -12.59 -32.29 -60.41
C LYS A 6 -12.88 -31.41 -59.16
N PHE A 7 -13.94 -31.45 -58.33
CA PHE A 7 -15.12 -32.32 -58.03
C PHE A 7 -16.34 -31.39 -57.73
N LEU A 8 -17.60 -31.70 -58.04
CA LEU A 8 -18.65 -32.51 -57.31
C LEU A 8 -19.15 -31.93 -55.95
N PRO A 9 -20.45 -32.10 -55.59
CA PRO A 9 -21.33 -30.93 -55.35
C PRO A 9 -22.32 -31.08 -54.16
N ALA A 10 -23.33 -30.21 -54.15
CA ALA A 10 -24.68 -30.40 -53.60
C ALA A 10 -24.99 -30.13 -52.10
N ALA A 11 -25.72 -29.02 -51.92
CA ALA A 11 -27.06 -28.94 -51.32
C ALA A 11 -27.27 -28.93 -49.78
N ALA A 12 -27.99 -27.87 -49.35
CA ALA A 12 -28.80 -27.73 -48.13
C ALA A 12 -28.04 -27.75 -46.78
N LEU A 13 -28.54 -27.17 -45.68
CA LEU A 13 -29.84 -26.59 -45.35
C LEU A 13 -29.73 -25.15 -44.82
N ALA A 14 -30.85 -24.43 -44.76
CA ALA A 14 -30.95 -23.17 -44.04
C ALA A 14 -30.89 -23.38 -42.52
N VAL A 15 -30.09 -22.56 -41.82
CA VAL A 15 -30.29 -22.23 -40.41
C VAL A 15 -30.11 -20.74 -40.25
N GLY A 16 -31.21 -20.03 -39.98
CA GLY A 16 -31.13 -18.67 -39.45
C GLY A 16 -30.98 -18.74 -37.94
N LEU A 17 -29.97 -18.05 -37.41
CA LEU A 17 -30.10 -17.23 -36.20
C LEU A 17 -28.86 -16.31 -36.14
N PHE A 18 -29.02 -15.03 -36.47
CA PHE A 18 -27.98 -14.04 -36.18
C PHE A 18 -27.96 -13.79 -34.68
N ILE A 19 -27.18 -14.58 -33.95
CA ILE A 19 -26.80 -14.25 -32.57
C ILE A 19 -25.73 -13.18 -32.68
N SER A 20 -26.15 -11.93 -32.48
CA SER A 20 -25.27 -10.76 -32.45
C SER A 20 -24.18 -10.94 -31.40
N ALA A 21 -22.96 -11.18 -31.86
CA ALA A 21 -21.76 -11.15 -31.02
C ALA A 21 -21.42 -9.70 -30.65
N ALA A 22 -22.25 -9.07 -29.82
CA ALA A 22 -21.84 -7.91 -29.06
C ALA A 22 -20.81 -8.39 -28.02
N PRO A 23 -19.60 -7.80 -27.95
CA PRO A 23 -18.70 -8.11 -26.86
C PRO A 23 -19.41 -7.72 -25.56
N ALA A 24 -19.50 -8.66 -24.63
CA ALA A 24 -19.95 -8.37 -23.27
C ALA A 24 -18.95 -7.39 -22.66
N ILE A 25 -19.28 -6.09 -22.69
CA ILE A 25 -18.57 -5.08 -21.92
C ILE A 25 -18.66 -5.55 -20.48
N ALA A 26 -17.51 -5.94 -19.91
CA ALA A 26 -17.42 -6.41 -18.56
C ALA A 26 -18.11 -5.39 -17.65
N GLN A 27 -19.19 -5.79 -16.99
CA GLN A 27 -19.75 -4.97 -15.93
C GLN A 27 -18.62 -4.80 -14.91
N GLN A 28 -18.12 -3.57 -14.78
CA GLN A 28 -17.37 -3.14 -13.60
C GLN A 28 -18.34 -3.14 -12.42
N GLY A 29 -18.70 -4.34 -11.96
CA GLY A 29 -19.22 -4.53 -10.63
C GLY A 29 -18.17 -3.98 -9.68
N THR A 30 -18.63 -3.21 -8.70
CA THR A 30 -17.83 -2.89 -7.52
C THR A 30 -17.16 -4.17 -7.04
N PRO A 31 -15.82 -4.20 -6.82
CA PRO A 31 -15.14 -5.41 -6.37
C PRO A 31 -15.89 -5.95 -5.15
N PRO A 32 -16.17 -7.28 -5.11
CA PRO A 32 -17.02 -7.85 -4.07
C PRO A 32 -16.46 -7.49 -2.71
N LYS A 33 -17.27 -6.80 -1.90
CA LYS A 33 -16.83 -6.35 -0.57
C LYS A 33 -16.35 -7.57 0.21
N SER A 34 -15.10 -7.52 0.66
CA SER A 34 -14.42 -8.63 1.32
C SER A 34 -15.28 -9.21 2.45
N SER A 35 -15.27 -10.53 2.59
CA SER A 35 -16.10 -11.21 3.59
C SER A 35 -15.81 -10.70 5.00
N PRO A 36 -16.78 -10.78 5.95
CA PRO A 36 -16.52 -10.42 7.34
C PRO A 36 -15.34 -11.20 7.95
N ALA A 37 -15.12 -12.45 7.52
CA ALA A 37 -14.00 -13.28 7.93
C ALA A 37 -12.66 -12.80 7.35
N ALA A 38 -12.62 -12.38 6.07
CA ALA A 38 -11.44 -11.75 5.46
C ALA A 38 -11.08 -10.45 6.18
N ILE A 39 -12.07 -9.58 6.47
CA ILE A 39 -11.86 -8.33 7.21
C ILE A 39 -11.35 -8.62 8.64
N ALA A 40 -11.88 -9.65 9.31
CA ALA A 40 -11.41 -10.04 10.64
C ALA A 40 -9.94 -10.53 10.63
N ALA A 41 -9.58 -11.38 9.67
CA ALA A 41 -8.20 -11.84 9.49
C ALA A 41 -7.24 -10.68 9.13
N ALA A 42 -7.67 -9.74 8.27
CA ALA A 42 -6.91 -8.54 7.96
C ALA A 42 -6.71 -7.63 9.18
N LYS A 43 -7.75 -7.41 10.00
CA LYS A 43 -7.63 -6.69 11.29
C LYS A 43 -6.61 -7.36 12.20
N GLU A 44 -6.61 -8.70 12.28
CA GLU A 44 -5.64 -9.44 13.09
C GLU A 44 -4.20 -9.32 12.56
N ILE A 45 -3.97 -9.45 11.25
CA ILE A 45 -2.64 -9.24 10.65
C ILE A 45 -2.12 -7.82 10.92
N LEU A 46 -2.98 -6.80 10.76
CA LEU A 46 -2.62 -5.41 11.03
C LEU A 46 -2.32 -5.16 12.52
N ALA A 47 -3.05 -5.81 13.42
CA ALA A 47 -2.76 -5.77 14.87
C ALA A 47 -1.42 -6.44 15.21
N LEU A 48 -1.13 -7.61 14.65
CA LEU A 48 0.16 -8.31 14.83
C LEU A 48 1.34 -7.46 14.31
N LYS A 49 1.14 -6.72 13.21
CA LYS A 49 2.11 -5.76 12.65
C LYS A 49 2.18 -4.42 13.39
N ASN A 50 1.43 -4.23 14.48
CA ASN A 50 1.32 -2.97 15.22
C ASN A 50 0.93 -1.76 14.34
N ALA A 51 0.06 -1.96 13.35
CA ALA A 51 -0.39 -0.90 12.44
C ALA A 51 -1.11 0.24 13.19
N SER A 52 -1.70 -0.05 14.35
CA SER A 52 -2.30 0.94 15.25
C SER A 52 -1.34 2.04 15.70
N ALA A 53 -0.03 1.76 15.80
CA ALA A 53 0.97 2.79 16.10
C ALA A 53 1.05 3.88 15.02
N MET A 54 0.75 3.56 13.76
CA MET A 54 0.77 4.53 12.64
C MET A 54 -0.30 5.62 12.78
N TYR A 55 -1.43 5.30 13.43
CA TYR A 55 -2.59 6.20 13.55
C TYR A 55 -2.99 6.49 15.01
N ALA A 56 -2.21 6.04 16.01
CA ALA A 56 -2.45 6.33 17.43
C ALA A 56 -2.58 7.83 17.73
N ASN A 57 -1.80 8.67 17.02
CA ASN A 57 -1.81 10.12 17.16
C ASN A 57 -2.81 10.84 16.22
N ALA A 58 -3.60 10.12 15.42
CA ALA A 58 -4.48 10.74 14.41
C ALA A 58 -5.56 11.62 15.04
N VAL A 59 -6.25 11.13 16.07
CA VAL A 59 -7.27 11.90 16.81
C VAL A 59 -6.66 13.10 17.55
N PRO A 60 -5.70 12.94 18.49
CA PRO A 60 -5.14 14.09 19.22
C PRO A 60 -4.43 15.10 18.31
N GLY A 61 -3.74 14.63 17.26
CA GLY A 61 -3.13 15.51 16.25
C GLY A 61 -4.16 16.32 15.45
N MET A 62 -5.34 15.76 15.17
CA MET A 62 -6.41 16.50 14.49
C MET A 62 -7.12 17.48 15.41
N VAL A 63 -7.28 17.15 16.69
CA VAL A 63 -7.78 18.10 17.71
C VAL A 63 -6.82 19.28 17.85
N GLU A 64 -5.51 19.03 17.96
CA GLU A 64 -4.50 20.08 18.08
C GLU A 64 -4.44 20.97 16.82
N LYS A 65 -4.50 20.36 15.62
CA LYS A 65 -4.59 21.10 14.35
C LYS A 65 -5.84 21.99 14.29
N THR A 66 -6.99 21.47 14.73
CA THR A 66 -8.26 22.21 14.73
C THR A 66 -8.24 23.34 15.75
N LYS A 67 -7.69 23.08 16.96
CA LYS A 67 -7.45 24.11 17.98
C LYS A 67 -6.59 25.25 17.44
N GLY A 68 -5.49 24.95 16.76
CA GLY A 68 -4.62 25.96 16.14
C GLY A 68 -5.37 26.85 15.14
N ALA A 69 -6.21 26.27 14.28
CA ALA A 69 -7.04 27.01 13.34
C ALA A 69 -8.10 27.89 14.04
N LEU A 70 -8.73 27.38 15.11
CA LEU A 70 -9.71 28.13 15.90
C LEU A 70 -9.06 29.30 16.66
N ILE A 71 -7.84 29.13 17.20
CA ILE A 71 -7.08 30.20 17.84
C ILE A 71 -6.75 31.31 16.84
N GLN A 72 -6.29 30.97 15.62
CA GLN A 72 -6.00 31.96 14.58
C GLN A 72 -7.23 32.79 14.19
N GLN A 73 -8.41 32.19 14.19
CA GLN A 73 -9.68 32.87 13.91
C GLN A 73 -10.22 33.65 15.12
N ASN A 74 -9.85 33.26 16.35
CA ASN A 74 -10.43 33.77 17.59
C ASN A 74 -9.34 33.95 18.67
N LEU A 75 -8.44 34.91 18.48
CA LEU A 75 -7.28 35.14 19.35
C LEU A 75 -7.66 35.29 20.85
N ASN A 76 -8.84 35.85 21.14
CA ASN A 76 -9.34 36.05 22.50
C ASN A 76 -9.69 34.74 23.23
N TYR A 77 -9.94 33.64 22.53
CA TYR A 77 -10.32 32.34 23.12
C TYR A 77 -9.14 31.38 23.28
N GLN A 78 -7.89 31.85 23.16
CA GLN A 78 -6.71 31.00 23.26
C GLN A 78 -6.65 30.20 24.57
N LYS A 79 -7.05 30.78 25.70
CA LYS A 79 -7.08 30.06 26.99
C LYS A 79 -8.11 28.91 26.94
N ASP A 80 -9.36 29.25 26.66
CA ASP A 80 -10.49 28.31 26.67
C ASP A 80 -10.28 27.17 25.66
N LEU A 81 -9.76 27.46 24.47
CA LEU A 81 -9.44 26.46 23.46
C LEU A 81 -8.32 25.50 23.89
N ASN A 82 -7.36 25.93 24.73
CA ASN A 82 -6.36 25.04 25.31
C ASN A 82 -6.92 24.17 26.44
N GLU A 83 -7.88 24.68 27.23
CA GLU A 83 -8.58 23.91 28.27
C GLU A 83 -9.57 22.89 27.68
N VAL A 84 -10.24 23.23 26.58
CA VAL A 84 -11.21 22.37 25.89
C VAL A 84 -10.56 21.28 25.03
N ALA A 85 -9.37 21.52 24.47
CA ALA A 85 -8.68 20.55 23.62
C ALA A 85 -8.48 19.14 24.23
N PRO A 86 -7.98 18.96 25.47
CA PRO A 86 -7.88 17.63 26.08
C PRO A 86 -9.25 16.97 26.30
N ILE A 87 -10.30 17.75 26.58
CA ILE A 87 -11.68 17.25 26.73
C ILE A 87 -12.19 16.70 25.40
N VAL A 88 -12.00 17.44 24.30
CA VAL A 88 -12.40 17.00 22.95
C VAL A 88 -11.57 15.80 22.50
N ALA A 89 -10.27 15.77 22.80
CA ALA A 89 -9.42 14.61 22.52
C ALA A 89 -9.86 13.36 23.29
N GLN A 90 -10.32 13.50 24.53
CA GLN A 90 -10.89 12.41 25.32
C GLN A 90 -12.26 11.95 24.79
N GLN A 91 -13.14 12.89 24.42
CA GLN A 91 -14.46 12.59 23.83
C GLN A 91 -14.38 11.86 22.49
N LEU A 92 -13.35 12.16 21.69
CA LEU A 92 -13.10 11.52 20.40
C LEU A 92 -12.12 10.34 20.50
N ALA A 93 -11.62 10.01 21.70
CA ALA A 93 -10.71 8.89 21.89
C ALA A 93 -11.37 7.56 21.47
N GLY A 94 -10.64 6.75 20.72
CA GLY A 94 -11.17 5.50 20.16
C GLY A 94 -11.68 5.64 18.73
N ARG A 95 -12.00 6.85 18.25
CA ARG A 95 -12.40 7.06 16.85
C ARG A 95 -11.30 6.71 15.84
N GLN A 96 -10.04 6.65 16.25
CA GLN A 96 -8.97 6.09 15.43
C GLN A 96 -9.19 4.60 15.06
N ALA A 97 -10.13 3.89 15.71
CA ALA A 97 -10.58 2.58 15.26
C ALA A 97 -11.20 2.61 13.85
N GLU A 98 -11.90 3.69 13.46
CA GLU A 98 -12.47 3.89 12.12
C GLU A 98 -11.39 3.80 11.03
N ILE A 99 -10.18 4.31 11.33
CA ILE A 99 -9.01 4.21 10.44
C ILE A 99 -8.57 2.75 10.31
N GLY A 100 -8.51 2.02 11.42
CA GLY A 100 -8.19 0.59 11.44
C GLY A 100 -9.21 -0.26 10.68
N GLU A 101 -10.50 0.08 10.71
CA GLU A 101 -11.53 -0.60 9.92
C GLU A 101 -11.36 -0.36 8.42
N GLY A 102 -11.13 0.90 8.01
CA GLY A 102 -10.84 1.24 6.62
C GLY A 102 -9.58 0.57 6.10
N MET A 103 -8.49 0.59 6.88
CA MET A 103 -7.24 -0.10 6.56
C MET A 103 -7.42 -1.61 6.42
N ALA A 104 -8.21 -2.24 7.29
CA ALA A 104 -8.50 -3.67 7.19
C ALA A 104 -9.35 -4.02 5.98
N GLN A 105 -10.30 -3.15 5.58
CA GLN A 105 -11.08 -3.35 4.35
C GLN A 105 -10.20 -3.24 3.10
N VAL A 106 -9.27 -2.28 3.05
CA VAL A 106 -8.29 -2.15 1.95
C VAL A 106 -7.30 -3.33 1.95
N TYR A 107 -6.80 -3.75 3.11
CA TYR A 107 -5.91 -4.92 3.17
C TYR A 107 -6.65 -6.20 2.73
N ALA A 108 -7.93 -6.35 3.10
CA ALA A 108 -8.74 -7.50 2.72
C ALA A 108 -9.24 -7.48 1.26
N SER A 109 -9.00 -6.44 0.46
CA SER A 109 -9.30 -6.47 -0.98
C SER A 109 -8.16 -7.07 -1.81
N GLU A 110 -6.94 -7.06 -1.29
CA GLU A 110 -5.74 -7.52 -2.01
C GLU A 110 -5.47 -9.03 -1.89
N PHE A 111 -6.21 -9.73 -1.03
CA PHE A 111 -6.01 -11.15 -0.71
C PHE A 111 -7.34 -11.89 -0.62
N THR A 112 -7.32 -13.17 -0.97
CA THR A 112 -8.44 -14.09 -0.68
C THR A 112 -8.56 -14.35 0.83
N GLU A 113 -9.74 -14.78 1.27
CA GLU A 113 -9.97 -15.15 2.68
C GLU A 113 -9.02 -16.28 3.14
N GLN A 114 -8.64 -17.19 2.25
CA GLN A 114 -7.73 -18.28 2.59
C GLN A 114 -6.29 -17.76 2.80
N GLU A 115 -5.78 -16.93 1.89
CA GLU A 115 -4.46 -16.31 2.05
C GLU A 115 -4.38 -15.48 3.32
N LEU A 116 -5.46 -14.77 3.69
CA LEU A 116 -5.51 -14.03 4.95
C LEU A 116 -5.46 -14.93 6.19
N LYS A 117 -6.12 -16.11 6.16
CA LYS A 117 -5.99 -17.11 7.24
C LYS A 117 -4.58 -17.68 7.33
N ASP A 118 -3.97 -17.99 6.19
CA ASP A 118 -2.61 -18.55 6.13
C ASP A 118 -1.57 -17.52 6.59
N LEU A 119 -1.76 -16.24 6.25
CA LEU A 119 -0.96 -15.12 6.75
C LEU A 119 -1.13 -14.92 8.27
N VAL A 120 -2.34 -15.05 8.82
CA VAL A 120 -2.56 -15.03 10.28
C VAL A 120 -1.76 -16.15 10.97
N VAL A 121 -1.82 -17.38 10.45
CA VAL A 121 -1.07 -18.52 10.98
C VAL A 121 0.44 -18.27 10.90
N PHE A 122 0.92 -17.78 9.75
CA PHE A 122 2.33 -17.44 9.56
C PHE A 122 2.80 -16.36 10.54
N TYR A 123 2.10 -15.23 10.65
CA TYR A 123 2.49 -14.12 11.54
C TYR A 123 2.40 -14.48 13.02
N LYS A 124 1.53 -15.42 13.42
CA LYS A 124 1.49 -15.98 14.78
C LYS A 124 2.64 -16.95 15.08
N SER A 125 3.32 -17.51 14.07
CA SER A 125 4.45 -18.40 14.29
C SER A 125 5.66 -17.66 14.90
N PRO A 126 6.59 -18.37 15.58
CA PRO A 126 7.82 -17.76 16.10
C PRO A 126 8.66 -17.07 15.02
N LEU A 127 8.63 -17.58 13.78
CA LEU A 127 9.32 -16.96 12.65
C LEU A 127 8.61 -15.69 12.18
N GLY A 128 7.28 -15.70 12.11
CA GLY A 128 6.49 -14.51 11.74
C GLY A 128 6.63 -13.36 12.74
N GLN A 129 6.61 -13.66 14.05
CA GLN A 129 6.88 -12.69 15.11
C GLN A 129 8.32 -12.15 15.05
N LYS A 130 9.30 -13.02 14.74
CA LYS A 130 10.68 -12.60 14.50
C LYS A 130 10.80 -11.71 13.25
N LEU A 131 10.05 -11.98 12.19
CA LEU A 131 10.05 -11.16 10.97
C LEU A 131 9.56 -9.74 11.27
N ILE A 132 8.39 -9.60 11.91
CA ILE A 132 7.78 -8.31 12.28
C ILE A 132 8.76 -7.41 13.06
N THR A 133 9.59 -8.00 13.94
CA THR A 133 10.53 -7.27 14.79
C THR A 133 11.92 -7.09 14.18
N ALA A 134 12.41 -8.05 13.40
CA ALA A 134 13.76 -8.03 12.84
C ALA A 134 13.84 -7.30 11.49
N GLU A 135 12.78 -7.32 10.67
CA GLU A 135 12.78 -6.73 9.32
C GLU A 135 13.00 -5.21 9.32
N PRO A 136 12.30 -4.39 10.14
CA PRO A 136 12.58 -2.95 10.22
C PRO A 136 14.01 -2.65 10.68
N LYS A 137 14.55 -3.46 11.59
CA LYS A 137 15.94 -3.35 12.07
C LYS A 137 16.94 -3.69 10.96
N ALA A 138 16.69 -4.76 10.19
CA ALA A 138 17.54 -5.17 9.08
C ALA A 138 17.57 -4.08 7.99
N ILE A 139 16.40 -3.57 7.58
CA ILE A 139 16.28 -2.47 6.61
C ILE A 139 17.04 -1.22 7.11
N GLY A 140 16.85 -0.84 8.38
CA GLY A 140 17.58 0.29 9.00
C GLY A 140 19.10 0.13 8.94
N LEU A 141 19.61 -1.05 9.28
CA LEU A 141 21.05 -1.38 9.20
C LEU A 141 21.56 -1.38 7.74
N SER A 142 20.76 -1.88 6.79
CA SER A 142 21.10 -1.86 5.35
C SER A 142 21.21 -0.43 4.81
N MET A 143 20.32 0.49 5.22
CA MET A 143 20.43 1.91 4.85
C MET A 143 21.67 2.57 5.45
N ALA A 144 21.98 2.28 6.72
CA ALA A 144 23.19 2.79 7.38
C ALA A 144 24.48 2.29 6.68
N PHE A 145 24.52 1.01 6.31
CA PHE A 145 25.60 0.43 5.52
C PHE A 145 25.74 1.12 4.15
N MET A 146 24.63 1.33 3.43
CA MET A 146 24.62 2.00 2.13
C MET A 146 25.21 3.42 2.19
N ASN A 147 24.85 4.19 3.24
CA ASN A 147 25.41 5.52 3.46
C ASN A 147 26.92 5.48 3.74
N SER A 148 27.39 4.56 4.58
CA SER A 148 28.83 4.37 4.86
C SER A 148 29.60 3.94 3.62
N TRP A 149 29.05 3.00 2.84
CA TRP A 149 29.63 2.58 1.57
C TRP A 149 29.75 3.75 0.58
N ALA A 150 28.72 4.59 0.45
CA ALA A 150 28.75 5.75 -0.44
C ALA A 150 29.82 6.79 -0.04
N GLN A 151 29.99 7.03 1.27
CA GLN A 151 31.04 7.90 1.79
C GLN A 151 32.44 7.38 1.41
N ASN A 152 32.72 6.09 1.67
CA ASN A 152 34.01 5.48 1.33
C ASN A 152 34.25 5.41 -0.20
N PHE A 153 33.21 5.09 -0.97
CA PHE A 153 33.31 4.99 -2.43
C PHE A 153 33.56 6.35 -3.09
N THR A 154 33.16 7.46 -2.46
CA THR A 154 33.42 8.82 -2.95
C THR A 154 34.92 9.09 -3.11
N GLU A 155 35.79 8.53 -2.25
CA GLU A 155 37.24 8.65 -2.39
C GLU A 155 37.77 7.92 -3.63
N THR A 156 37.24 6.73 -3.90
CA THR A 156 37.57 5.96 -5.11
C THR A 156 37.14 6.70 -6.38
N VAL A 157 35.94 7.29 -6.37
CA VAL A 157 35.42 8.12 -7.47
C VAL A 157 36.30 9.36 -7.67
N MET A 158 36.65 10.09 -6.59
CA MET A 158 37.58 11.22 -6.69
C MET A 158 38.93 10.80 -7.27
N GLY A 159 39.51 9.68 -6.81
CA GLY A 159 40.77 9.15 -7.33
C GLY A 159 40.71 8.87 -8.84
N ALA A 160 39.60 8.27 -9.32
CA ALA A 160 39.38 8.02 -10.73
C ALA A 160 39.28 9.31 -11.56
N PHE A 161 38.55 10.32 -11.08
CA PHE A 161 38.46 11.64 -11.74
C PHE A 161 39.83 12.33 -11.82
N ARG A 162 40.61 12.33 -10.74
CA ARG A 162 41.97 12.91 -10.73
C ARG A 162 42.89 12.22 -11.73
N ALA A 163 42.88 10.89 -11.75
CA ALA A 163 43.69 10.10 -12.68
C ALA A 163 43.32 10.40 -14.15
N GLU A 164 42.04 10.52 -14.47
CA GLU A 164 41.57 10.83 -15.83
C GLU A 164 41.86 12.28 -16.24
N MET A 165 41.83 13.23 -15.30
CA MET A 165 42.17 14.63 -15.57
C MET A 165 43.69 14.83 -15.76
N ARG A 166 44.54 14.11 -15.02
CA ARG A 166 46.01 14.13 -15.24
C ARG A 166 46.40 13.69 -16.65
N LYS A 167 45.75 12.65 -17.21
CA LYS A 167 45.96 12.23 -18.61
C LYS A 167 45.65 13.34 -19.63
N ARG A 168 44.81 14.31 -19.25
CA ARG A 168 44.39 15.46 -20.07
C ARG A 168 45.23 16.72 -19.78
N GLY A 169 46.35 16.58 -19.06
CA GLY A 169 47.22 17.69 -18.68
C GLY A 169 46.64 18.62 -17.62
N LYS A 170 45.63 18.17 -16.85
CA LYS A 170 44.97 18.96 -15.80
C LYS A 170 45.21 18.30 -14.45
N ASP A 171 45.98 18.95 -13.58
CA ASP A 171 46.27 18.43 -12.24
C ASP A 171 45.21 18.90 -11.23
N ILE A 172 44.42 17.95 -10.71
CA ILE A 172 43.40 18.12 -9.65
C ILE A 172 43.39 16.92 -8.69
#